data_AF-A0AAX3WDF5-F1
#
_entry.id   AF-A0AAX3WDF5-F1
#
_cell.length_a   1.000
_cell.length_b   1.000
_cell.length_c   1.000
_cell.angle_alpha   90.00
_cell.angle_beta   90.00
_cell.angle_gamma   90.00
#
_symmetry.space_group_name_H-M   'P 1'
#
loop_
_entity.id
_entity.type
_entity.pdbx_description
1 polymer ?
#
loop_
_entity_poly.entity_id
_entity_poly.type
_entity_poly.pdbx_seq_one_letter_code
_entity_poly.pdbx_strand_id
1 'polypeptide(L)'
;MNRSKLTGSDTRQELISRLAAMAADKARIARVRICIERIYEIASNCKSHQEACMNGHSSNSIAMKIRHLHNELELHVHRHCLGALYRSTSVDSLASSGTLDSDLLRQEHTIPANILAGMVYTAVSNRAASCPSELANLLLTQTIVTAVTREEDGGTLKTPRCYDGHKTPKAWTSSHPEYHRLSDFTNLSARPFLRYHGTDLKVTFWPTGYEVIPLEDTMEMHINRVKYLPMYRPETYFPSYRLAA
;
A
#
# COMPACT_ATOMS: atom_id res chain seq x y z
N MET A 1 -13.84 -24.28 3.65
CA MET A 1 -12.43 -24.28 3.18
C MET A 1 -11.90 -22.84 3.21
N ASN A 2 -11.03 -22.51 4.18
CA ASN A 2 -10.41 -21.18 4.38
C ASN A 2 -9.18 -20.95 3.47
N ARG A 3 -9.34 -20.97 2.13
CA ARG A 3 -8.19 -20.91 1.19
C ARG A 3 -7.87 -19.52 0.61
N SER A 4 -8.50 -18.45 1.07
CA SER A 4 -8.39 -17.12 0.42
C SER A 4 -7.69 -16.04 1.27
N LYS A 5 -6.95 -16.43 2.31
CA LYS A 5 -6.20 -15.47 3.14
C LYS A 5 -4.68 -15.56 2.93
N LEU A 6 -3.99 -14.43 2.88
CA LEU A 6 -2.54 -14.30 2.86
C LEU A 6 -1.96 -14.55 4.25
N THR A 7 -0.77 -15.16 4.31
CA THR A 7 -0.06 -15.45 5.56
C THR A 7 1.39 -14.97 5.49
N GLY A 8 1.92 -14.49 6.62
CA GLY A 8 3.35 -14.09 6.70
C GLY A 8 4.31 -15.25 6.44
N SER A 9 3.89 -16.48 6.69
CA SER A 9 4.66 -17.70 6.41
C SER A 9 4.56 -18.19 4.96
N ASP A 10 3.77 -17.54 4.09
CA ASP A 10 3.60 -18.01 2.71
C ASP A 10 4.96 -18.02 1.99
N THR A 11 5.31 -19.16 1.40
CA THR A 11 6.34 -19.24 0.37
C THR A 11 5.95 -18.39 -0.84
N ARG A 12 6.90 -18.12 -1.74
CA ARG A 12 6.62 -17.33 -2.95
C ARG A 12 5.51 -17.96 -3.80
N GLN A 13 5.54 -19.30 -3.95
CA GLN A 13 4.54 -20.02 -4.74
C GLN A 13 3.16 -20.02 -4.08
N GLU A 14 3.10 -20.14 -2.75
CA GLU A 14 1.85 -20.03 -2.00
C GLU A 14 1.24 -18.64 -2.12
N LEU A 15 2.06 -17.59 -2.01
CA LEU A 15 1.60 -16.21 -2.21
C LEU A 15 0.98 -16.05 -3.60
N ILE A 16 1.69 -16.44 -4.67
CA ILE A 16 1.19 -16.33 -6.04
C ILE A 16 -0.13 -17.09 -6.21
N SER A 17 -0.20 -18.31 -5.68
CA SER A 17 -1.39 -19.16 -5.75
C SER A 17 -2.59 -18.54 -5.02
N ARG A 18 -2.37 -17.95 -3.85
CA ARG A 18 -3.41 -17.26 -3.07
C ARG A 18 -3.88 -15.98 -3.75
N LEU A 19 -2.97 -15.17 -4.31
CA LEU A 19 -3.34 -13.98 -5.08
C LEU A 19 -4.21 -14.36 -6.30
N ALA A 20 -3.89 -15.45 -6.98
CA ALA A 20 -4.72 -15.97 -8.08
C ALA A 20 -6.09 -16.45 -7.58
N ALA A 21 -6.15 -17.16 -6.44
CA ALA A 21 -7.41 -17.60 -5.86
C ALA A 21 -8.29 -16.44 -5.40
N MET A 22 -7.71 -15.39 -4.81
CA MET A 22 -8.41 -14.16 -4.43
C MET A 22 -8.96 -13.43 -5.66
N ALA A 23 -8.19 -13.38 -6.75
CA ALA A 23 -8.62 -12.79 -8.01
C ALA A 23 -9.71 -13.60 -8.74
N ALA A 24 -9.96 -14.85 -8.34
CA ALA A 24 -11.05 -15.69 -8.83
C ALA A 24 -12.29 -15.67 -7.90
N ASP A 25 -12.18 -15.10 -6.70
CA ASP A 25 -13.27 -14.99 -5.72
C ASP A 25 -14.24 -13.87 -6.13
N LYS A 26 -15.35 -14.26 -6.77
CA LYS A 26 -16.39 -13.34 -7.24
C LYS A 26 -16.94 -12.42 -6.14
N ALA A 27 -17.07 -12.93 -4.91
CA ALA A 27 -17.59 -12.13 -3.81
C ALA A 27 -16.57 -11.06 -3.39
N ARG A 28 -15.29 -11.41 -3.35
CA ARG A 28 -14.21 -10.45 -3.07
C ARG A 28 -14.09 -9.41 -4.17
N ILE A 29 -14.11 -9.81 -5.44
CA ILE A 29 -14.09 -8.90 -6.59
C ILE A 29 -15.20 -7.86 -6.48
N ALA A 30 -16.43 -8.29 -6.16
CA ALA A 30 -17.55 -7.38 -5.97
C ALA A 30 -17.33 -6.39 -4.82
N ARG A 31 -16.81 -6.85 -3.66
CA ARG A 31 -16.52 -5.96 -2.53
C ARG A 31 -15.41 -4.95 -2.83
N VAL A 32 -14.35 -5.36 -3.52
CA VAL A 32 -13.26 -4.47 -3.95
C VAL A 32 -13.79 -3.43 -4.96
N ARG A 33 -14.59 -3.85 -5.95
CA ARG A 33 -15.23 -2.94 -6.90
C ARG A 33 -16.05 -1.86 -6.19
N ILE A 34 -16.93 -2.27 -5.26
CA ILE A 34 -17.75 -1.35 -4.46
C ILE A 34 -16.88 -0.37 -3.65
N CYS A 35 -15.75 -0.85 -3.09
CA CYS A 35 -14.83 0.03 -2.39
C CYS A 35 -14.27 1.11 -3.33
N ILE A 36 -13.81 0.75 -4.53
CA ILE A 36 -13.24 1.69 -5.51
C ILE A 36 -14.30 2.69 -5.99
N GLU A 37 -15.50 2.22 -6.33
CA GLU A 37 -16.62 3.08 -6.73
C GLU A 37 -16.98 4.08 -5.63
N ARG A 38 -17.00 3.63 -4.36
CA ARG A 38 -17.29 4.49 -3.23
C ARG A 38 -16.18 5.50 -2.94
N ILE A 39 -14.90 5.12 -3.14
CA ILE A 39 -13.77 6.06 -3.06
C ILE A 39 -13.93 7.15 -4.11
N TYR A 40 -14.21 6.76 -5.36
CA TYR A 40 -14.44 7.71 -6.45
C TYR A 40 -15.60 8.67 -6.13
N GLU A 41 -16.75 8.13 -5.74
CA GLU A 41 -17.94 8.93 -5.40
C GLU A 41 -17.66 9.94 -4.29
N ILE A 42 -16.98 9.54 -3.21
CA ILE A 42 -16.63 10.46 -2.12
C ILE A 42 -15.66 11.52 -2.63
N ALA A 43 -14.61 11.13 -3.34
CA ALA A 43 -13.61 12.05 -3.86
C ALA A 43 -14.21 13.09 -4.83
N SER A 44 -15.12 12.68 -5.72
CA SER A 44 -15.82 13.57 -6.64
C SER A 44 -16.76 14.56 -5.96
N ASN A 45 -17.27 14.23 -4.76
CA ASN A 45 -18.20 15.06 -4.00
C ASN A 45 -17.51 15.95 -2.95
N CYS A 46 -16.25 15.68 -2.61
CA CYS A 46 -15.47 16.56 -1.74
C CYS A 46 -15.34 17.95 -2.37
N LYS A 47 -15.59 19.00 -1.58
CA LYS A 47 -15.49 20.39 -2.03
C LYS A 47 -14.08 20.95 -1.90
N SER A 48 -13.24 20.29 -1.10
CA SER A 48 -11.88 20.73 -0.84
C SER A 48 -10.94 19.58 -0.51
N HIS A 49 -9.65 19.83 -0.71
CA HIS A 49 -8.58 18.90 -0.32
C HIS A 49 -8.55 18.66 1.20
N GLN A 50 -8.87 19.69 1.99
CA GLN A 50 -8.98 19.58 3.44
C GLN A 50 -10.07 18.57 3.85
N GLU A 51 -11.24 18.64 3.23
CA GLU A 51 -12.35 17.69 3.45
C GLU A 51 -11.94 16.25 3.12
N ALA A 52 -11.19 16.05 2.04
CA ALA A 52 -10.66 14.74 1.67
C ALA A 52 -9.65 14.17 2.69
N CYS A 53 -8.86 15.03 3.33
CA CYS A 53 -7.73 14.65 4.20
C CYS A 53 -8.04 14.63 5.71
N MET A 54 -9.15 15.22 6.16
CA MET A 54 -9.42 15.38 7.59
C MET A 54 -9.70 14.06 8.32
N ASN A 55 -9.12 13.95 9.53
CA ASN A 55 -9.39 12.88 10.48
C ASN A 55 -10.59 13.25 11.34
N GLY A 56 -11.54 12.32 11.48
CA GLY A 56 -12.59 12.44 12.50
C GLY A 56 -13.89 13.06 12.00
N HIS A 57 -14.67 12.28 11.25
CA HIS A 57 -15.88 11.65 11.75
C HIS A 57 -16.58 10.97 10.56
N SER A 58 -17.23 9.83 10.85
CA SER A 58 -18.11 9.06 9.96
C SER A 58 -17.45 8.13 8.94
N SER A 59 -18.17 7.07 8.65
CA SER A 59 -17.97 6.00 7.66
C SER A 59 -17.79 6.47 6.19
N ASN A 60 -17.56 7.77 5.95
CA ASN A 60 -17.66 8.45 4.66
C ASN A 60 -16.41 9.27 4.26
N SER A 61 -15.23 9.08 4.85
CA SER A 61 -14.00 9.69 4.32
C SER A 61 -13.25 8.78 3.35
N ILE A 62 -12.51 9.39 2.41
CA ILE A 62 -11.66 8.69 1.43
C ILE A 62 -10.65 7.78 2.17
N ALA A 63 -9.98 8.31 3.20
CA ALA A 63 -9.01 7.56 3.99
C ALA A 63 -9.60 6.27 4.62
N MET A 64 -10.84 6.34 5.13
CA MET A 64 -11.52 5.17 5.68
C MET A 64 -11.88 4.15 4.59
N LYS A 65 -12.29 4.59 3.40
CA LYS A 65 -12.58 3.67 2.29
C LYS A 65 -11.31 3.03 1.71
N ILE A 66 -10.19 3.75 1.65
CA ILE A 66 -8.88 3.18 1.32
C ILE A 66 -8.52 2.08 2.34
N ARG A 67 -8.80 2.30 3.63
CA ARG A 67 -8.60 1.27 4.67
C ARG A 67 -9.41 0.00 4.39
N HIS A 68 -10.68 0.16 4.04
CA HIS A 68 -11.56 -0.97 3.69
C HIS A 68 -11.07 -1.70 2.44
N LEU A 69 -10.67 -0.96 1.40
CA LEU A 69 -10.05 -1.53 0.21
C LEU A 69 -8.82 -2.37 0.60
N HIS A 70 -7.94 -1.85 1.44
CA HIS A 70 -6.77 -2.59 1.90
C HIS A 70 -7.13 -3.84 2.72
N ASN A 71 -8.24 -3.83 3.47
CA ASN A 71 -8.74 -5.03 4.15
C ASN A 71 -9.17 -6.10 3.15
N GLU A 72 -9.93 -5.70 2.12
CA GLU A 72 -10.39 -6.62 1.07
C GLU A 72 -9.26 -7.14 0.18
N LEU A 73 -8.18 -6.36 0.03
CA LEU A 73 -6.96 -6.78 -0.65
C LEU A 73 -5.96 -7.52 0.27
N GLU A 74 -6.27 -7.63 1.56
CA GLU A 74 -5.39 -8.20 2.60
C GLU A 74 -3.99 -7.56 2.67
N LEU A 75 -3.94 -6.25 2.48
CA LEU A 75 -2.73 -5.44 2.51
C LEU A 75 -2.40 -4.88 3.90
N HIS A 76 -3.18 -5.21 4.93
CA HIS A 76 -2.92 -4.71 6.29
C HIS A 76 -1.70 -5.39 6.91
N VAL A 77 -0.81 -4.54 7.42
CA VAL A 77 0.31 -4.92 8.29
C VAL A 77 -0.25 -5.23 9.69
N HIS A 78 -0.83 -6.41 9.86
CA HIS A 78 -1.13 -6.94 11.20
C HIS A 78 0.11 -7.62 11.79
N ARG A 79 0.05 -7.97 13.09
CA ARG A 79 1.13 -8.55 13.93
C ARG A 79 1.93 -9.72 13.30
N HIS A 80 1.43 -10.29 12.20
CA HIS A 80 2.02 -11.42 11.48
C HIS A 80 2.04 -11.23 9.94
N CYS A 81 1.69 -10.04 9.43
CA CYS A 81 1.70 -9.72 8.02
C CYS A 81 2.91 -8.84 7.71
N LEU A 82 4.04 -9.50 7.48
CA LEU A 82 4.97 -9.12 6.42
C LEU A 82 4.15 -8.60 5.23
N GLY A 83 4.35 -7.36 4.81
CA GLY A 83 3.58 -6.75 3.71
C GLY A 83 3.42 -7.76 2.57
N ALA A 84 2.18 -8.02 2.16
CA ALA A 84 1.83 -9.13 1.26
C ALA A 84 2.78 -9.30 0.06
N LEU A 85 3.31 -8.18 -0.44
CA LEU A 85 4.24 -8.13 -1.57
C LEU A 85 5.67 -7.72 -1.22
N TYR A 86 5.90 -7.07 -0.08
CA TYR A 86 7.20 -6.53 0.31
C TYR A 86 7.55 -7.01 1.71
N ARG A 87 8.67 -7.71 1.81
CA ARG A 87 9.18 -8.25 3.06
C ARG A 87 10.51 -7.61 3.42
N SER A 88 10.70 -7.34 4.70
CA SER A 88 12.02 -7.01 5.21
C SER A 88 12.65 -8.24 5.89
N THR A 89 13.95 -8.46 5.67
CA THR A 89 14.71 -9.57 6.30
C THR A 89 14.66 -9.50 7.83
N SER A 90 14.49 -8.29 8.33
CA SER A 90 14.30 -7.92 9.71
C SER A 90 12.99 -8.45 10.30
N VAL A 91 11.88 -8.38 9.56
CA VAL A 91 10.60 -8.92 10.00
C VAL A 91 10.63 -10.45 9.99
N ASP A 92 11.30 -11.10 9.03
CA ASP A 92 11.48 -12.56 9.04
C ASP A 92 12.25 -13.02 10.29
N SER A 93 13.31 -12.29 10.64
CA SER A 93 14.14 -12.55 11.82
C SER A 93 13.39 -12.29 13.13
N LEU A 94 12.61 -11.21 13.19
CA LEU A 94 11.82 -10.84 14.37
C LEU A 94 10.57 -11.71 14.55
N ALA A 95 9.88 -12.10 13.47
CA ALA A 95 8.77 -13.05 13.53
C ALA A 95 9.22 -14.40 14.09
N SER A 96 10.48 -14.77 13.83
CA SER A 96 11.12 -15.98 14.35
C SER A 96 11.55 -15.87 15.82
N SER A 97 11.72 -14.66 16.38
CA SER A 97 12.22 -14.45 17.75
C SER A 97 11.14 -14.44 18.83
N GLY A 98 9.85 -14.31 18.47
CA GLY A 98 8.71 -14.35 19.40
C GLY A 98 8.56 -13.13 20.34
N THR A 99 9.54 -12.24 20.37
CA THR A 99 9.61 -11.01 21.18
C THR A 99 9.48 -9.80 20.27
N LEU A 100 8.28 -9.26 20.13
CA LEU A 100 8.06 -8.11 19.25
C LEU A 100 7.10 -7.11 19.87
N ASP A 101 7.64 -5.90 20.06
CA ASP A 101 6.85 -4.70 20.23
C ASP A 101 6.07 -4.44 18.93
N SER A 102 4.76 -4.65 19.01
CA SER A 102 3.88 -4.68 17.85
C SER A 102 3.79 -3.35 17.10
N ASP A 103 4.25 -2.26 17.73
CA ASP A 103 4.15 -0.92 17.17
C ASP A 103 5.26 -0.59 16.17
N LEU A 104 6.42 -1.26 16.24
CA LEU A 104 7.51 -1.09 15.27
C LEU A 104 7.21 -1.75 13.91
N LEU A 105 6.65 -2.97 13.94
CA LEU A 105 6.27 -3.72 12.74
C LEU A 105 5.16 -3.05 11.95
N ARG A 106 4.21 -2.40 12.65
CA ARG A 106 3.05 -1.75 12.02
C ARG A 106 3.45 -0.65 11.04
N GLN A 107 4.67 -0.13 11.10
CA GLN A 107 5.09 1.06 10.35
C GLN A 107 5.92 0.75 9.09
N GLU A 108 6.20 -0.52 8.83
CA GLU A 108 6.96 -0.93 7.65
C GLU A 108 6.04 -1.01 6.44
N HIS A 109 6.41 -0.29 5.38
CA HIS A 109 5.69 -0.25 4.11
C HIS A 109 4.29 0.38 4.26
N THR A 110 4.16 1.60 4.84
CA THR A 110 2.87 2.30 5.12
C THR A 110 2.79 3.84 4.79
N ILE A 111 2.31 4.31 3.62
CA ILE A 111 1.92 5.71 3.31
C ILE A 111 0.67 5.99 4.12
N PRO A 112 0.62 7.07 4.90
CA PRO A 112 -0.55 7.43 5.67
C PRO A 112 -1.82 7.55 4.81
N ALA A 113 -2.94 7.02 5.31
CA ALA A 113 -4.21 7.04 4.59
C ALA A 113 -4.71 8.46 4.25
N ASN A 114 -4.34 9.47 5.05
CA ASN A 114 -4.64 10.88 4.76
C ASN A 114 -3.76 11.47 3.64
N ILE A 115 -2.53 10.99 3.46
CA ILE A 115 -1.70 11.34 2.29
C ILE A 115 -2.32 10.74 1.04
N LEU A 116 -2.65 9.44 1.06
CA LEU A 116 -3.33 8.79 -0.06
C LEU A 116 -4.69 9.44 -0.37
N ALA A 117 -5.45 9.82 0.65
CA ALA A 117 -6.73 10.49 0.46
C ALA A 117 -6.59 11.84 -0.27
N GLY A 118 -5.59 12.64 0.12
CA GLY A 118 -5.28 13.90 -0.56
C GLY A 118 -4.87 13.70 -2.01
N MET A 119 -4.01 12.71 -2.27
CA MET A 119 -3.63 12.37 -3.63
C MET A 119 -4.87 11.93 -4.45
N VAL A 120 -5.76 11.09 -3.87
CA VAL A 120 -6.99 10.58 -4.56
C VAL A 120 -7.92 11.70 -4.93
N TYR A 121 -8.13 12.63 -4.00
CA TYR A 121 -8.88 13.84 -4.29
C TYR A 121 -8.26 14.61 -5.46
N THR A 122 -6.95 14.87 -5.44
CA THR A 122 -6.27 15.60 -6.51
C THR A 122 -6.40 14.90 -7.88
N ALA A 123 -6.26 13.57 -7.93
CA ALA A 123 -6.42 12.84 -9.19
C ALA A 123 -7.84 12.95 -9.76
N VAL A 124 -8.86 12.85 -8.90
CA VAL A 124 -10.25 12.96 -9.33
C VAL A 124 -10.59 14.41 -9.71
N SER A 125 -10.19 15.39 -8.90
CA SER A 125 -10.47 16.81 -9.15
C SER A 125 -9.84 17.32 -10.44
N ASN A 126 -8.62 16.84 -10.75
CA ASN A 126 -7.89 17.21 -11.97
C ASN A 126 -8.20 16.29 -13.16
N ARG A 127 -9.15 15.36 -13.03
CA ARG A 127 -9.56 14.40 -14.05
C ARG A 127 -8.45 13.45 -14.54
N ALA A 128 -7.40 13.25 -13.74
CA ALA A 128 -6.43 12.18 -13.96
C ALA A 128 -7.05 10.78 -13.70
N ALA A 129 -8.13 10.73 -12.90
CA ALA A 129 -9.05 9.61 -12.83
C ALA A 129 -10.49 10.12 -13.03
N SER A 130 -11.01 9.98 -14.24
CA SER A 130 -12.32 10.49 -14.67
C SER A 130 -13.47 9.50 -14.42
N CYS A 131 -13.15 8.27 -14.00
CA CYS A 131 -14.14 7.26 -13.66
C CYS A 131 -13.57 6.22 -12.66
N PRO A 132 -14.42 5.36 -12.05
CA PRO A 132 -13.96 4.33 -11.12
C PRO A 132 -12.93 3.36 -11.70
N SER A 133 -12.99 3.05 -13.00
CA SER A 133 -12.07 2.10 -13.64
C SER A 133 -10.65 2.68 -13.80
N GLU A 134 -10.53 3.98 -14.10
CA GLU A 134 -9.23 4.67 -14.12
C GLU A 134 -8.68 4.85 -12.70
N LEU A 135 -9.56 5.16 -11.73
CA LEU A 135 -9.16 5.22 -10.33
C LEU A 135 -8.68 3.84 -9.83
N ALA A 136 -9.28 2.74 -10.29
CA ALA A 136 -8.84 1.39 -9.96
C ALA A 136 -7.38 1.16 -10.36
N ASN A 137 -6.95 1.66 -11.51
CA ASN A 137 -5.54 1.57 -11.92
C ASN A 137 -4.61 2.29 -10.95
N LEU A 138 -4.95 3.52 -10.56
CA LEU A 138 -4.15 4.29 -9.61
C LEU A 138 -4.10 3.60 -8.24
N LEU A 139 -5.25 3.19 -7.71
CA LEU A 139 -5.33 2.52 -6.41
C LEU A 139 -4.60 1.17 -6.41
N LEU A 140 -4.83 0.34 -7.42
CA LEU A 140 -4.29 -1.02 -7.46
C LEU A 140 -2.81 -1.09 -7.85
N THR A 141 -2.22 -0.02 -8.39
CA THR A 141 -0.82 -0.04 -8.78
C THR A 141 0.04 0.90 -7.95
N GLN A 142 -0.53 1.90 -7.28
CA GLN A 142 0.26 2.93 -6.59
C GLN A 142 -0.07 3.04 -5.09
N THR A 143 -1.28 2.65 -4.65
CA THR A 143 -1.64 2.65 -3.21
C THR A 143 -1.39 1.30 -2.54
N ILE A 144 -0.86 0.32 -3.28
CA ILE A 144 -0.59 -1.05 -2.79
C ILE A 144 0.77 -1.17 -2.12
N VAL A 145 1.70 -0.29 -2.50
CA VAL A 145 2.59 0.24 -1.49
C VAL A 145 1.64 0.99 -0.55
N THR A 146 1.24 0.31 0.54
CA THR A 146 1.28 0.87 1.89
C THR A 146 0.02 1.58 2.47
N ALA A 147 -0.55 1.14 3.62
CA ALA A 147 -1.33 2.03 4.51
C ALA A 147 -1.33 1.65 6.00
N VAL A 148 -0.98 2.63 6.84
CA VAL A 148 -1.37 2.73 8.26
C VAL A 148 -2.26 3.95 8.37
N THR A 149 -3.36 3.77 9.09
CA THR A 149 -4.40 4.79 9.25
C THR A 149 -4.18 5.68 10.47
N ARG A 150 -3.00 5.64 11.08
CA ARG A 150 -2.64 6.55 12.17
C ARG A 150 -1.87 7.71 11.55
N GLU A 151 -2.18 8.92 12.01
CA GLU A 151 -1.30 10.07 11.80
C GLU A 151 0.11 9.68 12.17
N GLU A 152 1.06 10.12 11.34
CA GLU A 152 2.48 10.03 11.70
C GLU A 152 2.68 10.75 13.03
N ASP A 153 2.98 9.99 14.07
CA ASP A 153 3.54 10.57 15.26
C ASP A 153 4.99 10.94 14.94
N GLY A 154 5.24 12.21 14.65
CA GLY A 154 6.58 12.74 14.39
C GLY A 154 7.58 12.46 15.54
N GLY A 155 7.10 12.15 16.75
CA GLY A 155 7.92 11.64 17.84
C GLY A 155 8.50 10.25 17.56
N THR A 156 7.74 9.37 16.90
CA THR A 156 8.16 7.99 16.58
C THR A 156 9.10 7.88 15.38
N LEU A 157 9.14 8.87 14.50
CA LEU A 157 10.09 8.94 13.38
C LEU A 157 11.53 9.19 13.88
N LYS A 158 11.65 10.00 14.94
CA LYS A 158 12.93 10.38 15.54
C LYS A 158 13.57 9.28 16.37
N THR A 159 12.82 8.24 16.74
CA THR A 159 13.33 7.08 17.48
C THR A 159 14.26 6.28 16.56
N PRO A 160 15.58 6.19 16.88
CA PRO A 160 16.50 5.37 16.10
C PRO A 160 16.08 3.89 16.16
N ARG A 161 16.08 3.22 15.02
CA ARG A 161 15.73 1.79 14.91
C ARG A 161 16.90 1.03 14.36
N CYS A 162 17.08 -0.17 14.89
CA CYS A 162 17.97 -1.17 14.34
C CYS A 162 17.27 -2.52 14.45
N TYR A 163 17.29 -3.25 13.35
CA TYR A 163 16.65 -4.55 13.25
C TYR A 163 17.69 -5.68 13.14
N ASP A 164 18.92 -5.32 12.77
CA ASP A 164 20.11 -6.16 12.85
C ASP A 164 20.96 -5.73 14.06
N GLY A 165 21.11 -6.63 15.05
CA GLY A 165 21.85 -6.34 16.29
C GLY A 165 23.32 -5.95 16.10
N HIS A 166 23.88 -6.12 14.90
CA HIS A 166 25.27 -5.81 14.58
C HIS A 166 25.48 -4.44 13.94
N LYS A 167 24.42 -3.64 13.71
CA LYS A 167 24.52 -2.34 13.03
C LYS A 167 24.12 -1.17 13.91
N THR A 168 24.58 0.02 13.53
CA THR A 168 24.23 1.28 14.20
C THR A 168 22.78 1.66 13.89
N PRO A 169 21.91 1.85 14.90
CA PRO A 169 20.54 2.31 14.71
C PRO A 169 20.48 3.66 13.98
N LYS A 170 19.52 3.84 13.07
CA LYS A 170 19.22 5.15 12.45
C LYS A 170 17.75 5.52 12.58
N ALA A 171 17.50 6.81 12.71
CA ALA A 171 16.15 7.37 12.71
C ALA A 171 15.66 7.59 11.27
N TRP A 172 14.34 7.50 11.06
CA TRP A 172 13.74 7.92 9.80
C TRP A 172 13.64 9.45 9.77
N THR A 173 14.01 10.06 8.65
CA THR A 173 13.87 11.50 8.45
C THR A 173 12.43 11.88 8.09
N SER A 174 11.73 10.99 7.39
CA SER A 174 10.34 11.12 6.99
C SER A 174 9.76 9.74 6.76
N SER A 175 8.44 9.61 6.87
CA SER A 175 7.78 8.34 6.57
C SER A 175 7.87 8.01 5.08
N HIS A 176 7.71 8.99 4.18
CA HIS A 176 7.66 8.81 2.73
C HIS A 176 8.21 10.09 2.08
N PRO A 177 9.54 10.21 1.92
CA PRO A 177 10.19 11.48 1.54
C PRO A 177 9.73 12.09 0.22
N GLU A 178 9.12 11.31 -0.68
CA GLU A 178 8.67 11.78 -1.98
C GLU A 178 7.14 11.88 -2.11
N TYR A 179 6.39 11.52 -1.07
CA TYR A 179 4.93 11.55 -1.06
C TYR A 179 4.42 12.60 -0.09
N HIS A 180 3.63 13.52 -0.63
CA HIS A 180 2.91 14.54 0.09
C HIS A 180 1.43 14.48 -0.29
N ARG A 181 0.57 15.06 0.55
CA ARG A 181 -0.88 15.05 0.27
C ARG A 181 -1.24 15.73 -1.06
N LEU A 182 -0.38 16.61 -1.56
CA LEU A 182 -0.54 17.36 -2.81
C LEU A 182 0.30 16.76 -3.96
N SER A 183 1.02 15.66 -3.72
CA SER A 183 1.83 15.03 -4.76
C SER A 183 0.98 14.58 -5.93
N ASP A 184 1.54 14.72 -7.13
CA ASP A 184 0.95 14.19 -8.34
C ASP A 184 1.07 12.65 -8.35
N PHE A 185 -0.06 11.97 -8.58
CA PHE A 185 -0.10 10.52 -8.76
C PHE A 185 0.61 10.04 -10.01
N THR A 186 0.85 10.93 -10.98
CA THR A 186 1.60 10.58 -12.19
C THR A 186 3.11 10.66 -12.01
N ASN A 187 3.62 10.97 -10.81
CA ASN A 187 5.05 10.97 -10.54
C ASN A 187 5.62 9.54 -10.50
N LEU A 188 5.87 8.99 -11.68
CA LEU A 188 6.45 7.67 -11.89
C LEU A 188 7.90 7.57 -11.40
N SER A 189 8.60 8.70 -11.27
CA SER A 189 9.96 8.78 -10.75
C SER A 189 10.03 8.73 -9.22
N ALA A 190 8.88 8.83 -8.53
CA ALA A 190 8.84 8.75 -7.08
C ALA A 190 9.37 7.39 -6.57
N ARG A 191 10.03 7.36 -5.42
CA ARG A 191 10.76 6.25 -4.83
C ARG A 191 10.05 5.82 -3.56
N PRO A 192 9.09 4.88 -3.64
CA PRO A 192 8.27 4.46 -2.50
C PRO A 192 9.07 3.87 -1.33
N PHE A 193 10.28 3.42 -1.59
CA PHE A 193 11.16 2.79 -0.59
C PHE A 193 12.27 3.71 -0.10
N LEU A 194 12.36 4.97 -0.56
CA LEU A 194 13.46 5.87 -0.24
C LEU A 194 13.64 6.12 1.27
N ARG A 195 12.59 5.99 2.08
CA ARG A 195 12.68 6.08 3.55
C ARG A 195 13.63 5.07 4.19
N TYR A 196 13.90 3.95 3.50
CA TYR A 196 14.82 2.89 3.95
C TYR A 196 16.27 3.20 3.57
N HIS A 197 16.50 4.23 2.76
CA HIS A 197 17.85 4.62 2.40
C HIS A 197 18.66 4.99 3.66
N GLY A 198 19.84 4.36 3.77
CA GLY A 198 20.73 4.57 4.91
C GLY A 198 20.36 3.80 6.17
N THR A 199 19.22 3.08 6.21
CA THR A 199 18.90 2.14 7.29
C THR A 199 19.50 0.76 7.01
N ASP A 200 19.38 -0.15 7.97
CA ASP A 200 19.79 -1.56 7.86
C ASP A 200 18.72 -2.46 7.22
N LEU A 201 17.54 -1.92 6.92
CA LEU A 201 16.41 -2.66 6.38
C LEU A 201 16.64 -3.02 4.91
N LYS A 202 16.71 -4.32 4.63
CA LYS A 202 16.62 -4.84 3.26
C LYS A 202 15.18 -5.10 2.91
N VAL A 203 14.74 -4.67 1.73
CA VAL A 203 13.36 -4.85 1.26
C VAL A 203 13.37 -5.77 0.05
N THR A 204 12.53 -6.80 0.07
CA THR A 204 12.41 -7.79 -1.00
C THR A 204 10.99 -7.79 -1.55
N PHE A 205 10.84 -7.71 -2.87
CA PHE A 205 9.57 -7.98 -3.53
C PHE A 205 9.30 -9.49 -3.54
N TRP A 206 8.47 -9.94 -2.61
CA TRP A 206 8.30 -11.35 -2.27
C TRP A 206 7.95 -12.27 -3.43
N PRO A 207 7.01 -11.92 -4.34
CA PRO A 207 6.62 -12.82 -5.43
C PRO A 207 7.78 -13.31 -6.29
N THR A 208 8.83 -12.50 -6.46
CA THR A 208 9.99 -12.84 -7.31
C THR A 208 11.29 -13.02 -6.51
N GLY A 209 11.35 -12.49 -5.28
CA GLY A 209 12.59 -12.42 -4.51
C GLY A 209 13.53 -11.30 -4.93
N TYR A 210 13.11 -10.41 -5.85
CA TYR A 210 13.90 -9.25 -6.25
C TYR A 210 14.14 -8.31 -5.06
N GLU A 211 15.39 -7.95 -4.80
CA GLU A 211 15.76 -6.97 -3.79
C GLU A 211 15.48 -5.56 -4.30
N VAL A 212 14.71 -4.80 -3.54
CA VAL A 212 14.40 -3.39 -3.82
C VAL A 212 15.58 -2.54 -3.40
N ILE A 213 16.09 -1.71 -4.31
CA ILE A 213 17.19 -0.79 -4.06
C ILE A 213 16.59 0.59 -3.74
N PRO A 214 16.58 1.07 -2.48
CA PRO A 214 15.81 2.25 -2.08
C PRO A 214 16.08 3.54 -2.87
N LEU A 215 17.30 3.72 -3.40
CA LEU A 215 17.70 4.89 -4.17
C LEU A 215 17.29 4.84 -5.64
N GLU A 216 17.12 3.64 -6.20
CA GLU A 216 16.95 3.38 -7.63
C GLU A 216 15.52 2.95 -7.96
N ASP A 217 14.86 2.24 -7.04
CA ASP A 217 13.54 1.69 -7.24
C ASP A 217 12.45 2.76 -7.28
N THR A 218 11.97 3.04 -8.49
CA THR A 218 10.90 4.01 -8.75
C THR A 218 9.50 3.39 -8.67
N MET A 219 8.48 4.26 -8.67
CA MET A 219 7.07 3.91 -8.74
C MET A 219 6.75 3.21 -10.06
N GLU A 220 7.38 3.62 -11.16
CA GLU A 220 7.28 2.90 -12.44
C GLU A 220 7.73 1.44 -12.31
N MET A 221 8.88 1.20 -11.68
CA MET A 221 9.39 -0.15 -11.43
C MET A 221 8.44 -0.95 -10.54
N HIS A 222 7.87 -0.32 -9.51
CA HIS A 222 6.84 -0.92 -8.68
C HIS A 222 5.60 -1.33 -9.50
N ILE A 223 5.03 -0.41 -10.29
CA ILE A 223 3.86 -0.66 -11.14
C ILE A 223 4.15 -1.82 -12.10
N ASN A 224 5.33 -1.82 -12.71
CA ASN A 224 5.78 -2.88 -13.62
C ASN A 224 5.88 -4.25 -12.93
N ARG A 225 6.18 -4.31 -11.63
CA ARG A 225 6.17 -5.57 -10.86
C ARG A 225 4.76 -6.06 -10.57
N VAL A 226 3.86 -5.17 -10.16
CA VAL A 226 2.53 -5.56 -9.68
C VAL A 226 1.52 -5.78 -10.81
N LYS A 227 1.69 -5.16 -11.98
CA LYS A 227 0.76 -5.28 -13.12
C LYS A 227 0.54 -6.72 -13.60
N TYR A 228 1.50 -7.61 -13.35
CA TYR A 228 1.40 -9.02 -13.75
C TYR A 228 0.59 -9.86 -12.76
N LEU A 229 0.30 -9.37 -11.56
CA LEU A 229 -0.43 -10.10 -10.55
C LEU A 229 -1.95 -9.89 -10.75
N PRO A 230 -2.75 -10.95 -11.00
CA PRO A 230 -4.17 -10.82 -11.32
C PRO A 230 -4.98 -9.99 -10.32
N MET A 231 -4.66 -10.09 -9.03
CA MET A 231 -5.35 -9.35 -7.96
C MET A 231 -5.20 -7.82 -8.06
N TYR A 232 -4.19 -7.33 -8.79
CA TYR A 232 -3.88 -5.90 -8.90
C TYR A 232 -4.10 -5.34 -10.30
N ARG A 233 -4.68 -6.15 -11.18
CA ARG A 233 -5.13 -5.73 -12.51
C ARG A 233 -6.50 -5.06 -12.39
N PRO A 234 -6.69 -3.83 -12.88
CA PRO A 234 -7.99 -3.19 -12.82
C PRO A 234 -9.06 -3.96 -13.59
N GLU A 235 -8.69 -4.68 -14.65
CA GLU A 235 -9.57 -5.53 -15.46
C GLU A 235 -10.23 -6.65 -14.64
N THR A 236 -9.59 -7.10 -13.56
CA THR A 236 -10.16 -8.09 -12.63
C THR A 236 -11.44 -7.56 -11.97
N TYR A 237 -11.48 -6.25 -11.70
CA TYR A 237 -12.61 -5.60 -11.04
C TYR A 237 -13.50 -4.86 -12.00
N PHE A 238 -12.97 -4.34 -13.10
CA PHE A 238 -13.70 -3.59 -14.12
C PHE A 238 -13.37 -4.18 -15.49
N PRO A 239 -14.09 -5.23 -15.96
CA PRO A 239 -13.77 -5.91 -17.22
C PRO A 239 -13.79 -4.99 -18.45
N SER A 240 -14.55 -3.91 -18.39
CA SER A 240 -14.60 -2.87 -19.43
C SER A 240 -13.35 -1.98 -19.47
N TYR A 241 -12.42 -2.13 -18.52
CA TYR A 241 -11.17 -1.35 -18.44
C TYR A 241 -10.20 -1.61 -19.60
N ARG A 242 -10.53 -2.52 -20.53
CA ARG A 242 -9.89 -2.61 -21.84
C ARG A 242 -10.88 -2.43 -22.97
N LEU A 243 -11.19 -1.17 -23.26
CA LEU A 243 -11.57 -0.68 -24.59
C LEU A 243 -10.98 0.71 -24.89
N ALA A 244 -10.04 1.22 -24.08
CA ALA A 244 -9.46 2.56 -24.26
C ALA A 244 -8.00 2.68 -23.75
N ALA A 245 -7.14 1.75 -24.16
CA ALA A 245 -5.69 1.90 -24.05
C ALA A 245 -5.07 1.76 -25.45
#